data_AF-A0A8S0QK42-F1
#
_entry.id   AF-A0A8S0QK42-F1
#
_cell.length_a   1.000
_cell.length_b   1.000
_cell.length_c   1.000
_cell.angle_alpha   90.00
_cell.angle_beta   90.00
_cell.angle_gamma   90.00
#
_symmetry.space_group_name_H-M   'P 1'
#
loop_
_entity.id
_entity.type
_entity.pdbx_description
1 polymer ?
#
loop_
_entity_poly.entity_id
_entity_poly.type
_entity_poly.pdbx_seq_one_letter_code
_entity_poly.pdbx_strand_id
1 'polypeptide(L)'
;MASSEGFPAADSEKELNPGQNMDAQVDPISSEIAASKEQSEAEAAKKHKQEERKDCLQTFKTAIIVSGIIVAAAGALFAITKKLKQK
;
A
#
# COMPACT_ATOMS: atom_id res chain seq x y z
N MET A 1 -61.07 25.04 -9.67
CA MET A 1 -59.80 25.75 -9.48
C MET A 1 -58.69 24.71 -9.54
N ALA A 2 -57.90 24.70 -10.61
CA ALA A 2 -56.85 23.70 -10.82
C ALA A 2 -55.56 24.21 -10.16
N SER A 3 -55.06 23.49 -9.16
CA SER A 3 -53.73 23.73 -8.59
C SER A 3 -52.69 23.13 -9.53
N SER A 4 -51.94 23.99 -10.20
CA SER A 4 -50.77 23.60 -11.01
C SER A 4 -49.63 23.24 -10.06
N GLU A 5 -49.38 21.94 -9.90
CA GLU A 5 -48.18 21.39 -9.27
C GLU A 5 -47.00 21.54 -10.26
N GLY A 6 -46.53 22.78 -10.43
CA GLY A 6 -45.38 23.12 -11.27
C GLY A 6 -44.08 23.00 -10.48
N PHE A 7 -42.97 22.72 -11.19
CA PHE A 7 -41.64 22.73 -10.60
C PHE A 7 -41.40 24.04 -9.81
N PRO A 8 -40.71 23.97 -8.66
CA PRO A 8 -40.39 25.17 -7.90
C PRO A 8 -39.60 26.14 -8.78
N ALA A 9 -39.88 27.44 -8.63
CA ALA A 9 -39.16 28.48 -9.35
C ALA A 9 -37.66 28.36 -9.04
N ALA A 10 -36.83 28.32 -10.08
CA ALA A 10 -35.38 28.30 -9.94
C ALA A 10 -34.93 29.64 -9.33
N ASP A 11 -34.29 29.58 -8.17
CA ASP A 11 -33.74 30.75 -7.48
C ASP A 11 -32.40 31.12 -8.13
N SER A 12 -32.49 32.00 -9.14
CA SER A 12 -31.33 32.41 -9.93
C SER A 12 -30.29 33.18 -9.11
N GLU A 13 -30.70 33.89 -8.05
CA GLU A 13 -29.75 34.62 -7.18
C GLU A 13 -28.92 33.65 -6.35
N LYS A 14 -29.56 32.59 -5.86
CA LYS A 14 -28.90 31.52 -5.13
C LYS A 14 -27.99 30.71 -6.07
N GLU A 15 -28.45 30.34 -7.25
CA GLU A 15 -27.66 29.51 -8.20
C GLU A 15 -26.46 30.24 -8.85
N LEU A 16 -26.52 31.56 -9.04
CA LEU A 16 -25.42 32.37 -9.61
C LEU A 16 -24.29 32.68 -8.62
N ASN A 17 -24.50 32.43 -7.32
CA ASN A 17 -23.54 32.71 -6.25
C ASN A 17 -23.09 31.41 -5.57
N PRO A 18 -22.10 30.69 -6.15
CA PRO A 18 -21.62 29.44 -5.57
C PRO A 18 -21.00 29.62 -4.17
N GLY A 19 -20.53 30.82 -3.83
CA GLY A 19 -20.03 31.15 -2.49
C GLY A 19 -21.11 31.21 -1.39
N GLN A 20 -22.39 31.37 -1.74
CA GLN A 20 -23.53 31.34 -0.80
C GLN A 20 -24.22 29.97 -0.75
N ASN A 21 -23.74 28.99 -1.52
CA ASN A 21 -24.30 27.65 -1.66
C ASN A 21 -23.24 26.56 -1.49
N MET A 22 -22.30 26.80 -0.57
CA MET A 22 -21.27 25.80 -0.24
C MET A 22 -21.80 24.68 0.65
N ASP A 23 -23.02 24.81 1.17
CA ASP A 23 -23.76 23.72 1.84
C ASP A 23 -24.32 22.74 0.81
N ALA A 24 -23.48 22.29 -0.12
CA ALA A 24 -23.74 21.05 -0.82
C ALA A 24 -23.68 19.95 0.24
N GLN A 25 -24.86 19.53 0.74
CA GLN A 25 -24.99 18.33 1.55
C GLN A 25 -24.50 17.17 0.69
N VAL A 26 -23.22 16.87 0.81
CA VAL A 26 -22.65 15.64 0.28
C VAL A 26 -23.39 14.53 1.02
N ASP A 27 -24.03 13.63 0.27
CA ASP A 27 -24.73 12.50 0.85
C ASP A 27 -23.76 11.77 1.79
N PRO A 28 -24.07 11.61 3.09
CA PRO A 28 -23.18 10.96 4.05
C PRO A 28 -22.64 9.61 3.55
N ILE A 29 -23.43 8.90 2.76
CA ILE A 29 -23.06 7.62 2.14
C ILE A 29 -21.87 7.79 1.18
N SER A 30 -21.80 8.88 0.42
CA SER A 30 -20.69 9.15 -0.49
C SER A 30 -19.38 9.48 0.25
N SER A 31 -19.46 10.18 1.38
CA SER A 31 -18.29 10.44 2.22
C SER A 31 -17.76 9.18 2.91
N GLU A 32 -18.65 8.29 3.35
CA GLU A 32 -18.27 6.99 3.93
C GLU A 32 -17.59 6.08 2.89
N ILE A 33 -18.11 6.04 1.66
CA ILE A 33 -17.50 5.27 0.57
C ILE A 33 -16.12 5.82 0.19
N ALA A 34 -15.97 7.16 0.13
CA ALA A 34 -14.69 7.79 -0.16
C ALA A 34 -13.64 7.51 0.93
N ALA A 35 -14.02 7.63 2.21
CA ALA A 35 -13.15 7.31 3.34
C ALA A 35 -12.77 5.82 3.38
N SER A 36 -13.73 4.92 3.10
CA SER A 36 -13.49 3.47 3.04
C SER A 36 -12.55 3.08 1.90
N LYS A 37 -12.61 3.79 0.77
CA LYS A 37 -11.70 3.57 -0.37
C LYS A 37 -10.27 3.99 -0.02
N GLU A 38 -10.10 5.18 0.57
CA GLU A 38 -8.77 5.68 0.96
C GLU A 38 -8.10 4.80 2.01
N GLN A 39 -8.88 4.30 2.99
CA GLN A 39 -8.38 3.33 3.97
C GLN A 39 -7.96 2.00 3.33
N SER A 40 -8.74 1.50 2.38
CA SER A 40 -8.43 0.24 1.69
C SER A 40 -7.15 0.34 0.85
N GLU A 41 -6.96 1.46 0.15
CA GLU A 41 -5.77 1.73 -0.66
C GLU A 41 -4.52 1.90 0.23
N ALA A 42 -4.66 2.59 1.37
CA ALA A 42 -3.58 2.73 2.35
C ALA A 42 -3.21 1.39 3.00
N GLU A 43 -4.16 0.51 3.26
CA GLU A 43 -3.90 -0.82 3.82
C GLU A 43 -3.23 -1.75 2.80
N ALA A 44 -3.66 -1.71 1.53
CA ALA A 44 -3.03 -2.45 0.44
C ALA A 44 -1.56 -2.03 0.23
N ALA A 45 -1.28 -0.73 0.23
CA ALA A 45 0.08 -0.21 0.12
C ALA A 45 0.98 -0.64 1.31
N LYS A 46 0.41 -0.69 2.52
CA LYS A 46 1.13 -1.17 3.71
C LYS A 46 1.41 -2.67 3.64
N LYS A 47 0.47 -3.48 3.14
CA LYS A 47 0.67 -4.93 2.97
C LYS A 47 1.75 -5.23 1.95
N HIS A 48 1.73 -4.58 0.78
CA HIS A 48 2.75 -4.74 -0.25
C HIS A 48 4.15 -4.44 0.31
N LYS A 49 4.31 -3.30 0.98
CA LYS A 49 5.59 -2.89 1.58
C LYS A 49 6.06 -3.83 2.69
N GLN A 50 5.13 -4.49 3.40
CA GLN A 50 5.46 -5.47 4.43
C GLN A 50 5.89 -6.81 3.82
N GLU A 51 5.25 -7.25 2.73
CA GLU A 51 5.62 -8.45 1.99
C GLU A 51 7.00 -8.32 1.34
N GLU A 52 7.28 -7.19 0.68
CA GLU A 52 8.61 -6.90 0.12
C GLU A 52 9.71 -6.94 1.19
N ARG A 53 9.44 -6.40 2.38
CA ARG A 53 10.38 -6.46 3.51
C ARG A 53 10.58 -7.88 4.02
N LYS A 54 9.52 -8.70 4.10
CA LYS A 54 9.62 -10.10 4.53
C LYS A 54 10.45 -10.92 3.54
N ASP A 55 10.23 -10.73 2.25
CA ASP A 55 10.94 -11.45 1.19
C ASP A 55 12.43 -11.07 1.15
N CYS A 56 12.74 -9.78 1.31
CA CYS A 56 14.12 -9.31 1.41
C CYS A 56 14.85 -9.92 2.65
N LEU A 57 14.17 -10.01 3.80
CA LEU A 57 14.74 -10.64 5.00
C LEU A 57 14.93 -12.15 4.84
N GLN A 58 14.02 -12.83 4.14
CA GLN A 58 14.14 -14.27 3.86
C GLN A 58 15.30 -14.54 2.90
N THR A 59 15.44 -13.71 1.87
CA THR A 59 16.57 -13.76 0.92
C THR A 59 17.89 -13.50 1.64
N PHE A 60 17.95 -12.49 2.53
CA PHE A 60 19.14 -12.17 3.31
C PHE A 60 19.55 -13.32 4.25
N LYS A 61 18.60 -13.92 4.98
CA LYS A 61 18.87 -15.11 5.81
C LYS A 61 19.44 -16.27 4.99
N THR A 62 18.86 -16.52 3.82
CA THR A 62 19.30 -17.59 2.92
C THR A 62 20.71 -17.32 2.40
N ALA A 63 21.02 -16.08 2.01
CA ALA A 63 22.34 -15.68 1.54
C ALA A 63 23.43 -15.87 2.62
N ILE A 64 23.14 -15.55 3.89
CA ILE A 64 24.07 -15.79 4.99
C ILE A 64 24.35 -17.29 5.16
N ILE A 65 23.32 -18.14 5.13
CA ILE A 65 23.48 -19.60 5.28
C ILE A 65 24.32 -20.16 4.13
N VAL A 66 23.99 -19.81 2.89
CA VAL A 66 24.72 -20.29 1.70
C VAL A 66 26.17 -19.81 1.72
N SER A 67 26.43 -18.55 2.08
CA SER A 67 27.81 -18.04 2.18
C SER A 67 28.63 -18.77 3.24
N GLY A 68 28.02 -19.10 4.38
CA GLY A 68 28.67 -19.91 5.43
C GLY A 68 29.08 -21.29 4.93
N ILE A 69 28.22 -21.98 4.17
CA ILE A 69 28.51 -23.31 3.61
C ILE A 69 29.70 -23.25 2.65
N ILE A 70 29.76 -22.25 1.77
CA ILE A 70 30.85 -22.10 0.80
C ILE A 70 32.18 -21.89 1.51
N VAL A 71 32.22 -21.00 2.52
CA VAL A 71 33.43 -20.76 3.32
C VAL A 71 33.87 -22.01 4.08
N ALA A 72 32.93 -22.76 4.66
CA ALA A 72 33.23 -24.02 5.35
C ALA A 72 33.80 -25.08 4.39
N ALA A 73 33.21 -25.23 3.20
CA ALA A 73 33.69 -26.16 2.18
C ALA A 73 35.11 -25.79 1.70
N ALA A 74 35.35 -24.51 1.42
CA ALA A 74 36.68 -24.02 1.06
C ALA A 74 37.70 -24.25 2.19
N GLY A 75 37.31 -24.00 3.45
CA GLY A 75 38.13 -24.25 4.63
C GLY A 75 38.49 -25.73 4.80
N ALA A 76 37.52 -26.63 4.60
CA ALA A 76 37.74 -28.07 4.69
C ALA A 76 38.70 -28.57 3.60
N LEU A 77 38.49 -28.16 2.35
CA LEU A 77 39.39 -28.49 1.24
C LEU A 77 40.79 -27.92 1.47
N PHE A 78 40.89 -26.68 1.96
CA PHE A 78 42.16 -26.04 2.29
C PHE A 78 42.91 -26.76 3.43
N ALA A 79 42.19 -27.21 4.46
CA ALA A 79 42.78 -27.96 5.56
C ALA A 79 43.35 -29.31 5.09
N ILE A 80 42.61 -30.05 4.25
CA ILE A 80 43.03 -31.33 3.70
C ILE A 80 44.25 -31.15 2.79
N THR A 81 44.19 -30.20 1.84
CA THR A 81 45.28 -29.95 0.90
C THR A 81 46.54 -29.42 1.60
N LYS A 82 46.42 -28.55 2.61
CA LYS A 82 47.54 -28.09 3.43
C LYS A 82 48.19 -29.24 4.21
N LYS A 83 47.38 -30.18 4.74
CA LYS A 83 47.90 -31.37 5.43
C LYS A 83 48.70 -32.31 4.51
N LEU A 84 48.34 -32.39 3.22
CA LEU A 84 49.07 -33.21 2.24
C LEU A 84 50.37 -32.54 1.75
N LYS A 85 50.42 -31.21 1.66
CA LYS A 85 51.59 -30.45 1.17
C LYS A 85 52.72 -30.32 2.20
N GLN A 86 52.51 -30.76 3.45
CA GLN A 86 53.49 -30.72 4.53
C GLN A 86 54.22 -32.05 4.76
N LYS A 87 54.00 -33.06 3.90
CA LYS A 87 54.80 -34.30 3.85
C LYS A 87 55.78 -34.26 2.69
#